data_AF-A0AA85FJT8-F1
#
_entry.id   AF-A0AA85FJT8-F1
#
_cell.length_a   1.000
_cell.length_b   1.000
_cell.length_c   1.000
_cell.angle_alpha   90.00
_cell.angle_beta   90.00
_cell.angle_gamma   90.00
#
_symmetry.space_group_name_H-M   'P 1'
#
loop_
_entity.id
_entity.type
_entity.pdbx_description
1 polymer ?
#
loop_
_entity_poly.entity_id
_entity_poly.type
_entity_poly.pdbx_seq_one_letter_code
_entity_poly.pdbx_strand_id
1 'polypeptide(L)'
;MVIELLIVLLCLISEFVGTNENARITETPDTATNILEETIQNNTNNSHVSNYCIDFYETACGEWKKLNPLSNDNASSTTYQKMGMNVDNYFWKIIANDSYYKEDRRLRLARAFYKSCVNSRNSKTTRDSRHHLIDKYFGGWELIPSLSTNINNTNKQKQNKMSNGLTNLFLPILTQTGRSPLFSINIADDIFAVIISPGRFAFHPDSTQTTMIESEEDYYKLAFETGVLQSNRTQLSEAFQTMIRLGKRPVSKTTNVREFITKNELQYTCPQIDWNHVLEKVLQQTGYVKYQKLPIVVEQRSELRHRCSEYRALLKKRDSGSILRTIAIMDFLREQQMNTLNVHAFGTDHNLNSC
;
A
#
# COMPACT_ATOMS: atom_id res chain seq x y z
N MET A 1 1.18 -48.78 4.35
CA MET A 1 1.88 -47.86 5.27
C MET A 1 3.23 -48.36 5.76
N VAL A 2 3.46 -49.68 5.97
CA VAL A 2 4.78 -50.19 6.42
C VAL A 2 5.78 -50.39 5.26
N ILE A 3 5.31 -50.60 4.03
CA ILE A 3 6.18 -50.81 2.85
C ILE A 3 6.77 -49.49 2.32
N GLU A 4 6.06 -48.38 2.41
CA GLU A 4 6.58 -47.06 1.98
C GLU A 4 7.65 -46.50 2.94
N LEU A 5 7.56 -46.83 4.24
CA LEU A 5 8.58 -46.47 5.23
C LEU A 5 9.90 -47.23 5.02
N LEU A 6 9.85 -48.47 4.50
CA LEU A 6 11.04 -49.28 4.16
C LEU A 6 11.78 -48.76 2.93
N ILE A 7 11.07 -48.19 1.96
CA ILE A 7 11.68 -47.60 0.75
C ILE A 7 12.43 -46.30 1.10
N VAL A 8 11.84 -45.47 1.96
CA VAL A 8 12.51 -44.24 2.44
C VAL A 8 13.74 -44.57 3.30
N LEU A 9 13.68 -45.62 4.13
CA LEU A 9 14.84 -46.05 4.92
C LEU A 9 15.97 -46.64 4.06
N LEU A 10 15.64 -47.38 2.99
CA LEU A 10 16.64 -47.95 2.08
C LEU A 10 17.31 -46.88 1.21
N CYS A 11 16.60 -45.79 0.84
CA CYS A 11 17.21 -44.64 0.17
C CYS A 11 18.18 -43.86 1.06
N LEU A 12 17.87 -43.73 2.36
CA LEU A 12 18.75 -43.06 3.33
C LEU A 12 20.03 -43.85 3.64
N ILE A 13 19.98 -45.19 3.54
CA ILE A 13 21.17 -46.04 3.78
C ILE A 13 22.05 -46.13 2.51
N SER A 14 21.49 -45.95 1.30
CA SER A 14 22.30 -45.90 0.07
C SER A 14 23.17 -44.64 -0.07
N GLU A 15 22.94 -43.60 0.75
CA GLU A 15 23.81 -42.41 0.81
C GLU A 15 24.93 -42.53 1.86
N PHE A 16 24.98 -43.60 2.67
CA PHE A 16 25.91 -43.73 3.80
C PHE A 16 26.88 -44.92 3.75
N VAL A 17 27.05 -45.56 2.59
CA VAL A 17 28.07 -46.61 2.40
C VAL A 17 29.24 -46.08 1.58
N GLY A 18 30.24 -45.56 2.30
CA GLY A 18 31.67 -45.64 2.00
C GLY A 18 32.15 -45.23 0.61
N THR A 19 32.45 -43.95 0.41
CA THR A 19 33.49 -43.55 -0.53
C THR A 19 34.86 -43.87 0.09
N ASN A 20 35.42 -45.00 -0.31
CA ASN A 20 36.85 -45.25 -0.16
C ASN A 20 37.61 -44.35 -1.15
N GLU A 21 38.80 -43.92 -0.75
CA GLU A 21 39.58 -42.82 -1.30
C GLU A 21 39.86 -42.88 -2.82
N ASN A 22 40.04 -41.67 -3.38
CA ASN A 22 40.78 -41.37 -4.62
C ASN A 22 40.12 -41.69 -5.96
N ALA A 23 39.17 -40.86 -6.41
CA ALA A 23 39.13 -40.31 -7.78
C ALA A 23 37.81 -39.58 -8.08
N ARG A 24 37.85 -38.26 -8.23
CA ARG A 24 37.29 -37.52 -9.38
C ARG A 24 37.46 -36.01 -9.20
N ILE A 25 38.48 -35.49 -9.87
CA ILE A 25 38.46 -34.12 -10.37
C ILE A 25 37.71 -34.20 -11.70
N THR A 26 36.51 -33.64 -11.77
CA THR A 26 35.93 -33.05 -12.99
C THR A 26 34.58 -32.46 -12.63
N GLU A 27 34.53 -31.15 -12.40
CA GLU A 27 33.47 -30.28 -12.93
C GLU A 27 33.98 -28.84 -12.90
N THR A 28 33.69 -28.09 -13.95
CA THR A 28 34.11 -26.70 -14.13
C THR A 28 33.64 -25.85 -12.95
N PRO A 29 34.54 -25.19 -12.21
CA PRO A 29 34.13 -24.43 -11.05
C PRO A 29 33.44 -23.14 -11.50
N ASP A 30 32.15 -23.02 -11.18
CA ASP A 30 31.50 -21.72 -11.10
C ASP A 30 32.24 -20.90 -10.03
N THR A 31 32.40 -19.59 -10.27
CA THR A 31 33.27 -18.70 -9.48
C THR A 31 32.95 -18.69 -7.97
N ALA A 32 31.75 -19.13 -7.57
CA ALA A 32 31.36 -19.30 -6.17
C ALA A 32 32.05 -20.48 -5.46
N THR A 33 32.35 -21.56 -6.18
CA THR A 33 33.00 -22.77 -5.62
C THR A 33 34.49 -22.51 -5.33
N ASN A 34 35.15 -21.71 -6.18
CA ASN A 34 36.56 -21.33 -5.98
C ASN A 34 36.79 -20.48 -4.72
N ILE A 35 35.84 -19.61 -4.35
CA ILE A 35 35.95 -18.77 -3.15
C ILE A 35 35.82 -19.63 -1.87
N LEU A 36 34.97 -20.66 -1.91
CA LEU A 36 34.79 -21.56 -0.78
C LEU A 36 36.00 -22.49 -0.61
N GLU A 37 36.58 -23.01 -1.71
CA GLU A 37 37.76 -23.87 -1.68
C GLU A 37 39.04 -23.11 -1.26
N GLU A 38 39.28 -21.89 -1.73
CA GLU A 38 40.44 -21.08 -1.28
C GLU A 38 40.38 -20.74 0.22
N THR A 39 39.17 -20.61 0.78
CA THR A 39 38.99 -20.33 2.22
C THR A 39 39.23 -21.59 3.08
N ILE A 40 38.99 -22.78 2.52
CA ILE A 40 39.10 -24.06 3.24
C ILE A 40 40.53 -24.64 3.14
N GLN A 41 41.21 -24.53 2.00
CA GLN A 41 42.52 -25.18 1.79
C GLN A 41 43.68 -24.55 2.57
N ASN A 42 43.57 -23.29 3.00
CA ASN A 42 44.64 -22.57 3.71
C ASN A 42 44.69 -22.81 5.23
N ASN A 43 43.80 -23.64 5.80
CA ASN A 43 43.61 -23.73 7.25
C ASN A 43 43.86 -25.13 7.83
N THR A 44 45.07 -25.67 7.64
CA THR A 44 45.60 -26.82 8.39
C THR A 44 46.22 -26.40 9.73
N ASN A 45 45.50 -25.60 10.52
CA ASN A 45 45.84 -25.32 11.93
C ASN A 45 44.60 -25.45 12.82
N ASN A 46 44.69 -26.33 13.81
CA ASN A 46 43.64 -26.72 14.76
C ASN A 46 43.12 -25.57 15.67
N SER A 47 43.56 -24.33 15.46
CA SER A 47 43.13 -23.14 16.23
C SER A 47 41.83 -22.52 15.72
N HIS A 48 41.49 -22.70 14.44
CA HIS A 48 40.27 -22.11 13.86
C HIS A 48 38.99 -22.87 14.23
N VAL A 49 39.06 -24.19 14.46
CA VAL A 49 37.90 -25.00 14.89
C VAL A 49 37.29 -24.48 16.20
N SER A 50 38.13 -23.99 17.11
CA SER A 50 37.71 -23.34 18.36
C SER A 50 36.93 -22.04 18.12
N ASN A 51 37.29 -21.27 17.09
CA ASN A 51 36.73 -19.95 16.83
C ASN A 51 35.30 -20.00 16.23
N TYR A 52 34.98 -21.03 15.44
CA TYR A 52 33.62 -21.27 14.93
C TYR A 52 32.62 -21.58 16.06
N CYS A 53 33.06 -22.23 17.14
CA CYS A 53 32.22 -22.56 18.30
C CYS A 53 32.05 -21.38 19.26
N ILE A 54 32.87 -20.32 19.13
CA ILE A 54 32.83 -19.12 19.97
C ILE A 54 31.96 -18.04 19.30
N ASP A 55 32.22 -17.75 18.02
CA ASP A 55 31.41 -16.82 17.23
C ASP A 55 31.37 -17.27 15.76
N PHE A 56 30.41 -18.16 15.49
CA PHE A 56 30.16 -18.67 14.15
C PHE A 56 29.82 -17.55 13.17
N TYR A 57 29.15 -16.48 13.62
CA TYR A 57 28.72 -15.40 12.75
C TYR A 57 29.91 -14.55 12.29
N GLU A 58 30.79 -14.12 13.21
CA GLU A 58 31.98 -13.35 12.82
C GLU A 58 32.92 -14.18 11.95
N THR A 59 33.04 -15.48 12.21
CA THR A 59 33.88 -16.35 11.38
C THR A 59 33.30 -16.55 9.98
N ALA A 60 31.97 -16.70 9.83
CA ALA A 60 31.32 -16.89 8.54
C ALA A 60 31.11 -15.59 7.75
N CYS A 61 30.88 -14.46 8.42
CA CYS A 61 30.42 -13.20 7.80
C CYS A 61 31.37 -12.00 8.03
N GLY A 62 32.40 -12.14 8.86
CA GLY A 62 33.29 -11.03 9.26
C GLY A 62 34.02 -10.37 8.09
N GLU A 63 34.53 -11.17 7.15
CA GLU A 63 35.15 -10.64 5.92
C GLU A 63 34.14 -9.93 5.01
N TRP A 64 32.92 -10.46 4.91
CA TRP A 64 31.86 -9.80 4.15
C TRP A 64 31.53 -8.42 4.75
N LYS A 65 31.49 -8.30 6.08
CA LYS A 65 31.27 -7.03 6.78
C LYS A 65 32.39 -6.02 6.52
N LYS A 66 33.66 -6.46 6.48
CA LYS A 66 34.81 -5.60 6.17
C LYS A 66 34.79 -5.08 4.75
N LEU A 67 34.45 -5.95 3.78
CA LEU A 67 34.40 -5.60 2.36
C LEU A 67 33.14 -4.80 1.98
N ASN A 68 32.13 -4.75 2.86
CA ASN A 68 30.85 -4.11 2.60
C ASN A 68 30.45 -3.15 3.72
N PRO A 69 31.24 -2.09 3.95
CA PRO A 69 30.90 -1.07 4.93
C PRO A 69 29.56 -0.43 4.58
N LEU A 70 28.75 -0.15 5.60
CA LEU A 70 27.52 0.61 5.43
C LEU A 70 27.89 2.02 4.97
N SER A 71 27.31 2.49 3.86
CA SER A 71 27.30 3.91 3.56
C SER A 71 26.44 4.65 4.60
N ASN A 72 26.74 5.92 4.84
CA ASN A 72 26.05 6.74 5.86
C ASN A 72 24.52 6.78 5.71
N ASP A 73 24.00 6.46 4.52
CA ASP A 73 22.58 6.53 4.19
C ASP A 73 21.85 5.17 4.22
N ASN A 74 22.57 4.06 4.41
CA ASN A 74 21.98 2.72 4.41
C ASN A 74 21.78 2.17 5.83
N ALA A 75 20.52 1.95 6.22
CA ALA A 75 20.17 1.40 7.54
C ALA A 75 20.62 -0.07 7.74
N SER A 76 20.86 -0.82 6.66
CA SER A 76 21.46 -2.16 6.67
C SER A 76 21.96 -2.54 5.27
N SER A 77 22.96 -3.42 5.21
CA SER A 77 23.44 -4.07 3.99
C SER A 77 23.56 -5.56 4.29
N THR A 78 22.83 -6.37 3.55
CA THR A 78 22.78 -7.83 3.68
C THR A 78 22.94 -8.46 2.30
N THR A 79 23.30 -9.75 2.26
CA THR A 79 23.36 -10.52 1.01
C THR A 79 22.02 -10.49 0.26
N TYR A 80 20.89 -10.54 0.99
CA TYR A 80 19.55 -10.45 0.40
C TYR A 80 19.27 -9.11 -0.27
N GLN A 81 19.67 -8.00 0.35
CA GLN A 81 19.50 -6.67 -0.27
C GLN A 81 20.33 -6.53 -1.54
N LYS A 82 21.58 -6.99 -1.53
CA LYS A 82 22.43 -7.00 -2.74
C LYS A 82 21.85 -7.86 -3.86
N MET A 83 21.33 -9.04 -3.50
CA MET A 83 20.65 -9.89 -4.47
C MET A 83 19.41 -9.20 -5.05
N GLY A 84 18.61 -8.55 -4.20
CA GLY A 84 17.48 -7.72 -4.62
C GLY A 84 17.90 -6.64 -5.62
N MET A 85 18.93 -5.85 -5.29
CA MET A 85 19.46 -4.81 -6.19
C MET A 85 19.94 -5.38 -7.54
N ASN A 86 20.57 -6.55 -7.55
CA ASN A 86 21.01 -7.21 -8.79
C ASN A 86 19.81 -7.63 -9.66
N VAL A 87 18.76 -8.16 -9.04
CA VAL A 87 17.50 -8.51 -9.71
C VAL A 87 16.80 -7.25 -10.25
N ASP A 88 16.73 -6.18 -9.44
CA ASP A 88 16.15 -4.90 -9.84
C ASP A 88 16.89 -4.29 -11.03
N ASN A 89 18.23 -4.31 -11.02
CA ASN A 89 19.05 -3.83 -12.13
C ASN A 89 18.83 -4.66 -13.41
N TYR A 90 18.66 -5.97 -13.28
CA TYR A 90 18.32 -6.83 -14.41
C TYR A 90 16.98 -6.44 -15.04
N PHE A 91 15.92 -6.29 -14.24
CA PHE A 91 14.61 -5.86 -14.73
C PHE A 91 14.64 -4.43 -15.28
N TRP A 92 15.36 -3.53 -14.62
CA TRP A 92 15.55 -2.17 -15.08
C TRP A 92 16.16 -2.12 -16.48
N LYS A 93 17.20 -2.92 -16.77
CA LYS A 93 17.80 -3.00 -18.12
C LYS A 93 16.79 -3.43 -19.19
N ILE A 94 15.87 -4.34 -18.85
CA ILE A 94 14.83 -4.81 -19.77
C ILE A 94 13.75 -3.74 -19.99
N ILE A 95 13.34 -3.05 -18.92
CA ILE A 95 12.26 -2.05 -18.94
C ILE A 95 12.75 -0.73 -19.55
N ALA A 96 13.95 -0.26 -19.20
CA ALA A 96 14.48 1.02 -19.67
C ALA A 96 14.90 0.99 -21.15
N ASN A 97 15.29 -0.18 -21.68
CA ASN A 97 15.71 -0.33 -23.06
C ASN A 97 14.54 -0.73 -23.98
N ASP A 98 14.15 0.17 -24.88
CA ASP A 98 13.04 -0.02 -25.82
C ASP A 98 13.32 -1.06 -26.94
N SER A 99 14.57 -1.52 -27.10
CA SER A 99 14.93 -2.49 -28.15
C SER A 99 14.58 -3.93 -27.80
N TYR A 100 14.51 -4.29 -26.52
CA TYR A 100 14.19 -5.66 -26.09
C TYR A 100 12.72 -5.99 -26.37
N TYR A 101 12.46 -7.08 -27.09
CA TYR A 101 11.11 -7.65 -27.30
C TYR A 101 10.04 -6.58 -27.59
N LYS A 102 10.34 -5.66 -28.52
CA LYS A 102 9.51 -4.48 -28.83
C LYS A 102 8.05 -4.84 -29.16
N GLU A 103 7.83 -6.03 -29.73
CA GLU A 103 6.51 -6.52 -30.09
C GLU A 103 5.70 -7.11 -28.91
N ASP A 104 6.33 -7.40 -27.76
CA ASP A 104 5.59 -7.89 -26.59
C ASP A 104 4.76 -6.76 -25.97
N ARG A 105 3.43 -6.89 -26.08
CA ARG A 105 2.46 -5.92 -25.56
C ARG A 105 2.57 -5.72 -24.04
N ARG A 106 2.82 -6.79 -23.27
CA ARG A 106 2.90 -6.71 -21.80
C ARG A 106 4.13 -5.91 -21.39
N LEU A 107 5.25 -6.17 -22.06
CA LEU A 107 6.48 -5.45 -21.81
C LEU A 107 6.33 -3.97 -22.19
N ARG A 108 5.73 -3.67 -23.35
CA ARG A 108 5.39 -2.28 -23.72
C ARG A 108 4.55 -1.55 -22.67
N LEU A 109 3.54 -2.22 -22.10
CA LEU A 109 2.72 -1.63 -21.03
C LEU A 109 3.52 -1.40 -19.75
N ALA A 110 4.36 -2.35 -19.34
CA ALA A 110 5.25 -2.20 -18.19
C ALA A 110 6.24 -1.03 -18.39
N ARG A 111 6.78 -0.86 -19.60
CA ARG A 111 7.63 0.29 -19.96
C ARG A 111 6.89 1.62 -19.88
N ALA A 112 5.67 1.66 -20.43
CA ALA A 112 4.85 2.87 -20.37
C ALA A 112 4.54 3.25 -18.91
N PHE A 113 4.23 2.26 -18.07
CA PHE A 113 4.04 2.45 -16.63
C PHE A 113 5.32 2.96 -15.94
N TYR A 114 6.47 2.31 -16.15
CA TYR A 114 7.75 2.75 -15.61
C TYR A 114 8.11 4.17 -16.06
N LYS A 115 7.97 4.51 -17.34
CA LYS A 115 8.20 5.86 -17.88
C LYS A 115 7.25 6.89 -17.26
N SER A 116 6.01 6.51 -16.95
CA SER A 116 5.07 7.40 -16.26
C SER A 116 5.50 7.76 -14.83
N CYS A 117 6.37 6.94 -14.25
CA CYS A 117 6.99 7.16 -12.95
C CYS A 117 8.28 7.96 -13.04
N VAL A 118 9.24 7.51 -13.85
CA VAL A 118 10.59 8.11 -13.84
C VAL A 118 10.72 9.41 -14.62
N ASN A 119 9.75 9.74 -15.47
CA ASN A 119 9.75 11.03 -16.14
C ASN A 119 9.43 12.12 -15.12
N SER A 120 10.33 13.11 -14.99
CA SER A 120 10.15 14.21 -14.05
C SER A 120 8.84 14.95 -14.33
N ARG A 121 7.93 14.88 -13.35
CA ARG A 121 6.70 15.67 -13.39
C ARG A 121 7.01 17.05 -12.86
N ASN A 122 6.80 18.08 -13.67
CA ASN A 122 6.80 19.44 -13.15
C ASN A 122 5.52 19.71 -12.35
N SER A 123 5.56 20.70 -11.47
CA SER A 123 4.43 21.06 -10.59
C SER A 123 3.12 21.29 -11.35
N LYS A 124 3.19 21.84 -12.57
CA LYS A 124 2.02 22.04 -13.44
C LYS A 124 1.39 20.71 -13.87
N THR A 125 2.18 19.77 -14.39
CA THR A 125 1.67 18.45 -14.82
C THR A 125 1.09 17.63 -13.67
N THR A 126 1.70 17.70 -12.48
CA THR A 126 1.18 17.06 -11.26
C THR A 126 -0.14 17.67 -10.85
N ARG A 127 -0.24 19.00 -10.83
CA ARG A 127 -1.47 19.71 -10.52
C ARG A 127 -2.59 19.39 -11.52
N ASP A 128 -2.30 19.44 -12.81
CA ASP A 128 -3.27 19.16 -13.87
C ASP A 128 -3.77 17.69 -13.80
N SER A 129 -2.88 16.75 -13.41
CA SER A 129 -3.27 15.35 -13.16
C SER A 129 -4.19 15.20 -11.95
N ARG A 130 -3.88 15.88 -10.83
CA ARG A 130 -4.75 15.91 -9.64
C ARG A 130 -6.11 16.52 -9.99
N HIS A 131 -6.15 17.61 -10.74
CA HIS A 131 -7.39 18.23 -11.25
C HIS A 131 -8.22 17.25 -12.05
N HIS A 132 -7.60 16.53 -13.00
CA HIS A 132 -8.31 15.53 -13.81
C HIS A 132 -8.96 14.44 -12.93
N LEU A 133 -8.25 13.93 -11.92
CA LEU A 133 -8.79 12.93 -11.00
C LEU A 133 -9.94 13.49 -10.15
N ILE A 134 -9.80 14.73 -9.66
CA ILE A 134 -10.86 15.42 -8.90
C ILE A 134 -12.11 15.59 -9.76
N ASP A 135 -11.97 16.05 -10.99
CA ASP A 135 -13.11 16.22 -11.92
C ASP A 135 -13.77 14.88 -12.24
N LYS A 136 -12.95 13.86 -12.56
CA LYS A 136 -13.42 12.52 -12.92
C LYS A 136 -14.21 11.86 -11.79
N TYR A 137 -13.74 11.96 -10.54
CA TYR A 137 -14.30 11.21 -9.42
C TYR A 137 -15.27 12.02 -8.57
N PHE A 138 -15.10 13.34 -8.47
CA PHE A 138 -15.88 14.19 -7.57
C PHE A 138 -16.66 15.29 -8.29
N GLY A 139 -16.51 15.45 -9.62
CA GLY A 139 -17.16 16.52 -10.38
C GLY A 139 -16.63 17.91 -10.00
N GLY A 140 -15.34 17.98 -9.69
CA GLY A 140 -14.61 19.19 -9.33
C GLY A 140 -14.45 19.38 -7.82
N TRP A 141 -13.97 20.56 -7.43
CA TRP A 141 -13.84 20.97 -6.03
C TRP A 141 -14.09 22.48 -5.94
N GLU A 142 -15.07 22.92 -5.12
CA GLU A 142 -15.46 24.34 -5.06
C GLU A 142 -14.33 25.29 -4.62
N LEU A 143 -13.29 24.77 -3.96
CA LEU A 143 -12.17 25.58 -3.47
C LEU A 143 -11.13 25.91 -4.54
N ILE A 144 -11.24 25.32 -5.74
CA ILE A 144 -10.34 25.56 -6.87
C ILE A 144 -11.04 26.52 -7.87
N PRO A 145 -10.46 27.73 -8.13
CA PRO A 145 -11.01 28.67 -9.09
C PRO A 145 -11.04 28.11 -10.51
N SER A 146 -12.23 27.71 -10.93
CA SER A 146 -12.68 27.40 -12.28
C SER A 146 -11.71 26.73 -13.27
N LEU A 147 -11.81 25.41 -13.36
CA LEU A 147 -12.14 24.69 -14.61
C LEU A 147 -13.63 24.87 -15.01
N SER A 148 -14.33 25.84 -14.40
CA SER A 148 -15.78 26.00 -14.37
C SER A 148 -16.37 26.93 -15.45
N THR A 149 -15.59 27.35 -16.45
CA THR A 149 -16.09 28.20 -17.54
C THR A 149 -17.06 27.50 -18.49
N ASN A 150 -17.21 26.17 -18.42
CA ASN A 150 -18.27 25.41 -19.10
C ASN A 150 -19.22 24.70 -18.13
N ILE A 151 -19.50 25.30 -16.97
CA ILE A 151 -20.64 24.87 -16.14
C ILE A 151 -21.93 25.38 -16.80
N ASN A 152 -22.43 24.62 -17.78
CA ASN A 152 -23.84 24.66 -18.13
C ASN A 152 -24.66 24.42 -16.84
N ASN A 153 -25.77 25.14 -16.69
CA ASN A 153 -26.63 25.13 -15.50
C ASN A 153 -27.10 23.72 -15.04
N THR A 154 -26.94 22.70 -15.88
CA THR A 154 -27.10 21.26 -15.56
C THR A 154 -26.08 20.70 -14.56
N ASN A 155 -24.87 21.25 -14.45
CA ASN A 155 -23.84 20.76 -13.53
C ASN A 155 -23.93 21.35 -12.11
N LYS A 156 -24.50 22.56 -11.95
CA LYS A 156 -24.89 23.06 -10.62
C LYS A 156 -25.96 22.15 -9.98
N GLN A 157 -26.84 21.56 -10.79
CA GLN A 157 -27.79 20.54 -10.31
C GLN A 157 -27.12 19.19 -9.98
N LYS A 158 -26.01 18.82 -10.63
CA LYS A 158 -25.20 17.63 -10.25
C LYS A 158 -24.36 17.86 -8.99
N GLN A 159 -23.81 19.06 -8.80
CA GLN A 159 -23.11 19.43 -7.55
C GLN A 159 -24.07 19.59 -6.37
N ASN A 160 -25.29 20.10 -6.61
CA ASN A 160 -26.30 20.29 -5.57
C ASN A 160 -27.12 19.04 -5.23
N LYS A 161 -26.91 17.91 -5.92
CA LYS A 161 -27.68 16.70 -5.65
C LYS A 161 -26.82 15.66 -4.94
N MET A 162 -26.47 15.98 -3.69
CA MET A 162 -26.17 15.00 -2.63
C MET A 162 -27.42 14.14 -2.31
N SER A 163 -28.23 13.74 -3.30
CA SER A 163 -29.51 13.07 -3.04
C SER A 163 -29.36 11.65 -2.50
N ASN A 164 -28.16 11.05 -2.59
CA ASN A 164 -27.88 9.72 -2.05
C ASN A 164 -26.84 9.75 -0.91
N GLY A 165 -26.58 10.91 -0.30
CA GLY A 165 -25.77 11.02 0.91
C GLY A 165 -24.31 10.56 0.77
N LEU A 166 -23.75 9.99 1.84
CA LEU A 166 -22.35 9.56 1.96
C LEU A 166 -21.97 8.45 0.97
N THR A 167 -22.93 7.65 0.53
CA THR A 167 -22.72 6.58 -0.46
C THR A 167 -22.05 7.11 -1.72
N ASN A 168 -22.65 8.13 -2.36
CA ASN A 168 -22.12 8.68 -3.61
C ASN A 168 -20.80 9.42 -3.39
N LEU A 169 -20.61 10.01 -2.20
CA LEU A 169 -19.39 10.73 -1.87
C LEU A 169 -18.18 9.79 -1.77
N PHE A 170 -18.35 8.62 -1.14
CA PHE A 170 -17.26 7.68 -0.90
C PHE A 170 -17.11 6.61 -1.97
N LEU A 171 -18.14 6.33 -2.77
CA LEU A 171 -18.08 5.30 -3.81
C LEU A 171 -16.88 5.44 -4.77
N PRO A 172 -16.53 6.64 -5.28
CA PRO A 172 -15.36 6.79 -6.15
C PRO A 172 -14.07 6.32 -5.46
N ILE A 173 -13.84 6.73 -4.22
CA ILE A 173 -12.64 6.35 -3.44
C ILE A 173 -12.64 4.85 -3.18
N LEU A 174 -13.78 4.29 -2.74
CA LEU A 174 -13.93 2.86 -2.48
C LEU A 174 -13.61 2.00 -3.71
N THR A 175 -14.03 2.42 -4.90
CA THR A 175 -13.71 1.70 -6.15
C THR A 175 -12.25 1.80 -6.58
N GLN A 176 -11.50 2.78 -6.07
CA GLN A 176 -10.09 2.96 -6.41
C GLN A 176 -9.16 2.33 -5.36
N THR A 177 -9.53 2.36 -4.08
CA THR A 177 -8.64 2.01 -2.97
C THR A 177 -9.20 0.94 -2.04
N GLY A 178 -10.47 0.55 -2.20
CA GLY A 178 -11.16 -0.32 -1.25
C GLY A 178 -11.45 0.34 0.11
N ARG A 179 -11.11 1.62 0.32
CA ARG A 179 -11.29 2.30 1.60
C ARG A 179 -11.83 3.72 1.47
N SER A 180 -12.46 4.19 2.54
CA SER A 180 -12.92 5.56 2.72
C SER A 180 -12.65 6.04 4.14
N PRO A 181 -12.78 7.35 4.40
CA PRO A 181 -12.77 7.90 5.75
C PRO A 181 -13.75 7.25 6.74
N LEU A 182 -14.88 6.69 6.27
CA LEU A 182 -15.88 6.07 7.14
C LEU A 182 -15.62 4.57 7.37
N PHE A 183 -15.35 3.82 6.30
CA PHE A 183 -15.16 2.36 6.32
C PHE A 183 -14.25 1.89 5.18
N SER A 184 -13.70 0.69 5.33
CA SER A 184 -13.01 -0.05 4.26
C SER A 184 -13.72 -1.36 3.96
N ILE A 185 -13.55 -1.83 2.73
CA ILE A 185 -14.02 -3.11 2.21
C ILE A 185 -12.80 -3.90 1.75
N ASN A 186 -12.68 -5.14 2.21
CA ASN A 186 -11.70 -6.09 1.68
C ASN A 186 -12.36 -7.48 1.50
N ILE A 187 -11.72 -8.35 0.75
CA ILE A 187 -12.07 -9.77 0.69
C ILE A 187 -11.01 -10.52 1.48
N ALA A 188 -11.43 -11.29 2.47
CA ALA A 188 -10.53 -12.16 3.22
C ALA A 188 -10.26 -13.42 2.41
N ASP A 189 -8.99 -13.71 2.11
CA ASP A 189 -8.63 -14.91 1.33
C ASP A 189 -8.81 -16.21 2.14
N ASP A 190 -8.65 -16.15 3.46
CA ASP A 190 -8.70 -17.29 4.37
C ASP A 190 -10.12 -17.84 4.60
N ILE A 191 -11.10 -16.94 4.77
CA ILE A 191 -12.50 -17.30 5.03
C ILE A 191 -13.43 -16.96 3.85
N PHE A 192 -12.88 -16.41 2.77
CA PHE A 192 -13.60 -16.01 1.57
C PHE A 192 -14.86 -15.18 1.88
N ALA A 193 -14.68 -14.11 2.63
CA ALA A 193 -15.73 -13.23 3.13
C ALA A 193 -15.44 -11.76 2.82
N VAL A 194 -16.50 -10.96 2.69
CA VAL A 194 -16.38 -9.51 2.61
C VAL A 194 -16.14 -8.97 4.02
N ILE A 195 -14.97 -8.39 4.26
CA ILE A 195 -14.64 -7.71 5.50
C ILE A 195 -14.98 -6.23 5.36
N ILE A 196 -15.78 -5.73 6.30
CA ILE A 196 -16.03 -4.30 6.50
C ILE A 196 -15.34 -3.88 7.80
N SER A 197 -14.41 -2.94 7.71
CA SER A 197 -13.68 -2.42 8.87
C SER A 197 -13.91 -0.91 9.02
N PRO A 198 -13.76 -0.33 10.23
CA PRO A 198 -13.78 1.11 10.39
C PRO A 198 -12.70 1.76 9.53
N GLY A 199 -13.06 2.87 8.87
CA GLY A 199 -12.16 3.63 8.02
C GLY A 199 -10.98 4.21 8.78
N ARG A 200 -10.01 4.78 8.07
CA ARG A 200 -8.86 5.44 8.69
C ARG A 200 -8.48 6.65 7.87
N PHE A 201 -8.03 7.70 8.55
CA PHE A 201 -7.35 8.81 7.93
C PHE A 201 -5.85 8.51 7.83
N ALA A 202 -5.16 9.20 6.94
CA ALA A 202 -3.72 9.08 6.77
C ALA A 202 -2.88 9.67 7.95
N PHE A 203 -3.52 10.23 8.97
CA PHE A 203 -2.89 10.60 10.23
C PHE A 203 -3.55 9.87 11.41
N HIS A 204 -2.83 9.76 12.52
CA HIS A 204 -3.37 9.18 13.74
C HIS A 204 -3.96 10.28 14.63
N PRO A 205 -5.25 10.19 15.04
CA PRO A 205 -5.88 11.21 15.88
C PRO A 205 -5.20 11.38 17.26
N ASP A 206 -4.53 10.32 17.73
CA ASP A 206 -3.82 10.27 19.01
C ASP A 206 -2.32 10.58 18.87
N SER A 207 -1.89 11.09 17.71
CA SER A 207 -0.52 11.55 17.48
C SER A 207 -0.12 12.69 18.43
N THR A 208 1.19 12.84 18.65
CA THR A 208 1.74 13.98 19.39
C THR A 208 1.35 15.31 18.74
N GLN A 209 1.37 16.39 19.52
CA GLN A 209 1.05 17.72 19.02
C GLN A 209 1.95 18.12 17.85
N THR A 210 3.26 17.86 17.93
CA THR A 210 4.22 18.14 16.86
C THR A 210 3.87 17.40 15.57
N THR A 211 3.61 16.10 15.64
CA THR A 211 3.21 15.29 14.48
C THR A 211 1.88 15.73 13.87
N MET A 212 0.96 16.22 14.70
CA MET A 212 -0.33 16.74 14.24
C MET A 212 -0.15 18.05 13.46
N ILE A 213 0.71 18.96 13.94
CA ILE A 213 1.05 20.21 13.26
C ILE A 213 1.68 19.92 11.89
N GLU A 214 2.65 19.00 11.84
CA GLU A 214 3.26 18.56 10.58
C GLU A 214 2.22 17.99 9.61
N SER A 215 1.33 17.13 10.11
CA SER A 215 0.24 16.54 9.30
C SER A 215 -0.74 17.59 8.76
N GLU A 216 -0.95 18.68 9.50
CA GLU A 216 -1.83 19.79 9.11
C GLU A 216 -1.15 20.68 8.05
N GLU A 217 0.14 20.97 8.20
CA GLU A 217 0.91 21.73 7.21
C GLU A 217 1.04 20.97 5.89
N ASP A 218 1.28 19.65 5.94
CA ASP A 218 1.27 18.78 4.74
C ASP A 218 -0.11 18.78 4.06
N TYR A 219 -1.19 18.79 4.85
CA TYR A 219 -2.56 18.90 4.34
C TYR A 219 -2.78 20.22 3.60
N TYR A 220 -2.32 21.35 4.14
CA TYR A 220 -2.40 22.65 3.47
C TYR A 220 -1.54 22.70 2.20
N LYS A 221 -0.30 22.21 2.28
CA LYS A 221 0.62 22.17 1.15
C LYS A 221 0.01 21.40 -0.03
N LEU A 222 -0.53 20.21 0.21
CA LEU A 222 -1.19 19.41 -0.82
C LEU A 222 -2.38 20.15 -1.45
N ALA A 223 -3.22 20.81 -0.65
CA ALA A 223 -4.37 21.57 -1.15
C ALA A 223 -3.92 22.75 -2.04
N PHE A 224 -2.93 23.53 -1.60
CA PHE A 224 -2.44 24.70 -2.33
C PHE A 224 -1.68 24.33 -3.60
N GLU A 225 -0.84 23.29 -3.57
CA GLU A 225 -0.21 22.75 -4.79
C GLU A 225 -1.24 22.21 -5.79
N THR A 226 -2.37 21.74 -5.28
CA THR A 226 -3.53 21.32 -6.08
C THR A 226 -4.37 22.52 -6.56
N GLY A 227 -3.99 23.76 -6.24
CA GLY A 227 -4.63 24.97 -6.78
C GLY A 227 -5.78 25.55 -5.96
N VAL A 228 -5.95 25.11 -4.70
CA VAL A 228 -6.81 25.81 -3.75
C VAL A 228 -6.19 27.17 -3.40
N LEU A 229 -7.00 28.22 -3.35
CA LEU A 229 -6.52 29.55 -2.94
C LEU A 229 -6.20 29.60 -1.44
N GLN A 230 -5.15 30.33 -1.08
CA GLN A 230 -4.78 30.54 0.34
C GLN A 230 -5.89 31.19 1.17
N SER A 231 -6.76 31.98 0.55
CA SER A 231 -7.94 32.56 1.21
C SER A 231 -8.91 31.51 1.76
N ASN A 232 -8.87 30.27 1.27
CA ASN A 232 -9.69 29.16 1.74
C ASN A 232 -9.07 28.37 2.90
N ARG A 233 -7.96 28.84 3.50
CA ARG A 233 -7.28 28.14 4.60
C ARG A 233 -8.22 27.80 5.75
N THR A 234 -9.12 28.72 6.14
CA THR A 234 -10.09 28.47 7.22
C THR A 234 -11.01 27.27 6.94
N GLN A 235 -11.48 27.12 5.69
CA GLN A 235 -12.32 25.97 5.31
C GLN A 235 -11.50 24.67 5.34
N LEU A 236 -10.23 24.72 4.93
CA LEU A 236 -9.31 23.59 5.03
C LEU A 236 -9.06 23.21 6.50
N SER A 237 -8.88 24.20 7.38
CA SER A 237 -8.72 23.97 8.83
C SER A 237 -9.97 23.30 9.42
N GLU A 238 -11.15 23.78 9.06
CA GLU A 238 -12.42 23.20 9.54
C GLU A 238 -12.57 21.74 9.07
N ALA A 239 -12.23 21.45 7.80
CA ALA A 239 -12.23 20.10 7.28
C ALA A 239 -11.22 19.21 8.02
N PHE A 240 -9.99 19.67 8.21
CA PHE A 240 -8.95 18.92 8.92
C PHE A 240 -9.34 18.60 10.37
N GLN A 241 -9.84 19.60 11.12
CA GLN A 241 -10.33 19.40 12.49
C GLN A 241 -11.54 18.44 12.53
N THR A 242 -12.40 18.49 11.52
CA THR A 242 -13.50 17.54 11.38
C THR A 242 -12.98 16.11 11.13
N MET A 243 -11.91 15.93 10.35
CA MET A 243 -11.26 14.61 10.18
C MET A 243 -10.69 14.09 11.50
N ILE A 244 -10.02 14.95 12.30
CA ILE A 244 -9.54 14.56 13.63
C ILE A 244 -10.70 14.06 14.49
N ARG A 245 -11.79 14.83 14.56
CA ARG A 245 -12.99 14.44 15.33
C ARG A 245 -13.55 13.09 14.86
N LEU A 246 -13.70 12.90 13.56
CA LEU A 246 -14.23 11.65 12.98
C LEU A 246 -13.29 10.45 13.16
N GLY A 247 -11.98 10.71 13.27
CA GLY A 247 -10.96 9.70 13.46
C GLY A 247 -10.90 9.18 14.90
N LYS A 248 -11.25 10.02 15.90
CA LYS A 248 -11.19 9.63 17.32
C LYS A 248 -11.96 8.35 17.58
N ARG A 249 -11.29 7.40 18.23
CA ARG A 249 -11.90 6.13 18.60
C ARG A 249 -12.58 6.26 19.96
N PRO A 250 -13.79 5.69 20.14
CA PRO A 250 -14.29 5.47 21.49
C PRO A 250 -13.32 4.52 22.20
N VAL A 251 -13.02 4.80 23.47
CA VAL A 251 -12.15 3.96 24.30
C VAL A 251 -12.85 2.60 24.50
N SER A 252 -12.58 1.65 23.62
CA SER A 252 -13.10 0.29 23.73
C SER A 252 -11.96 -0.65 24.13
N LYS A 253 -12.15 -1.36 25.25
CA LYS A 253 -11.25 -2.43 25.72
C LYS A 253 -11.39 -3.74 24.92
N THR A 254 -12.23 -3.76 23.90
CA THR A 254 -12.53 -5.00 23.18
C THR A 254 -11.41 -5.34 22.21
N THR A 255 -10.91 -6.56 22.34
CA THR A 255 -10.12 -7.32 21.36
C THR A 255 -10.72 -7.19 19.95
N ASN A 256 -9.92 -7.37 18.89
CA ASN A 256 -10.40 -7.40 17.50
C ASN A 256 -11.51 -8.45 17.32
N VAL A 257 -12.77 -8.06 17.50
CA VAL A 257 -13.92 -8.93 17.28
C VAL A 257 -14.31 -8.84 15.81
N ARG A 258 -14.27 -9.99 15.14
CA ARG A 258 -14.85 -10.23 13.83
C ARG A 258 -16.23 -10.85 14.03
N GLU A 259 -17.27 -10.16 13.57
CA GLU A 259 -18.65 -10.62 13.66
C GLU A 259 -19.18 -10.96 12.27
N PHE A 260 -19.64 -12.20 12.07
CA PHE A 260 -20.46 -12.54 10.91
C PHE A 260 -21.83 -11.89 11.08
N ILE A 261 -22.26 -11.14 10.08
CA ILE A 261 -23.55 -10.45 10.11
C ILE A 261 -24.29 -10.58 8.78
N THR A 262 -25.59 -10.36 8.84
CA THR A 262 -26.43 -10.24 7.66
C THR A 262 -26.31 -8.85 7.02
N LYS A 263 -26.71 -8.74 5.75
CA LYS A 263 -26.78 -7.45 5.05
C LYS A 263 -27.72 -6.44 5.74
N ASN A 264 -28.82 -6.93 6.32
CA ASN A 264 -29.77 -6.09 7.06
C ASN A 264 -29.15 -5.55 8.35
N GLU A 265 -28.38 -6.37 9.06
CA GLU A 265 -27.62 -5.94 10.23
C GLU A 265 -26.52 -4.94 9.90
N LEU A 266 -25.90 -5.06 8.72
CA LEU A 266 -24.94 -4.08 8.21
C LEU A 266 -25.64 -2.75 7.95
N GLN A 267 -26.78 -2.78 7.27
CA GLN A 267 -27.62 -1.61 7.01
C GLN A 267 -28.06 -0.92 8.31
N TYR A 268 -28.43 -1.69 9.35
CA TYR A 268 -28.75 -1.13 10.67
C TYR A 268 -27.52 -0.52 11.36
N THR A 269 -26.35 -1.13 11.18
CA THR A 269 -25.09 -0.66 11.81
C THR A 269 -24.67 0.69 11.25
N CYS A 270 -24.81 0.91 9.94
CA CYS A 270 -24.56 2.21 9.35
C CYS A 270 -25.60 2.56 8.28
N PRO A 271 -26.72 3.21 8.66
CA PRO A 271 -27.84 3.45 7.77
C PRO A 271 -27.61 4.60 6.78
N GLN A 272 -26.52 5.35 6.94
CA GLN A 272 -26.18 6.46 6.02
C GLN A 272 -25.53 5.98 4.71
N ILE A 273 -25.23 4.69 4.64
CA ILE A 273 -24.65 4.04 3.46
C ILE A 273 -25.68 3.10 2.86
N ASP A 274 -25.84 3.16 1.55
CA ASP A 274 -26.57 2.16 0.78
C ASP A 274 -25.61 0.99 0.50
N TRP A 275 -25.61 0.02 1.42
CA TRP A 275 -24.72 -1.14 1.33
C TRP A 275 -25.05 -2.04 0.14
N ASN A 276 -26.30 -2.05 -0.33
CA ASN A 276 -26.65 -2.78 -1.54
C ASN A 276 -25.87 -2.20 -2.73
N HIS A 277 -25.95 -0.88 -2.89
CA HIS A 277 -25.30 -0.18 -3.98
C HIS A 277 -23.77 -0.25 -3.90
N VAL A 278 -23.19 -0.06 -2.72
CA VAL A 278 -21.73 -0.13 -2.53
C VAL A 278 -21.21 -1.53 -2.84
N LEU A 279 -21.80 -2.57 -2.24
CA LEU A 279 -21.32 -3.95 -2.44
C LEU A 279 -21.48 -4.38 -3.89
N GLU A 280 -22.58 -4.01 -4.55
CA GLU A 280 -22.75 -4.24 -5.98
C GLU A 280 -21.64 -3.56 -6.79
N LYS A 281 -21.45 -2.25 -6.62
CA LYS A 281 -20.49 -1.49 -7.44
C LYS A 281 -19.04 -1.89 -7.21
N VAL A 282 -18.65 -2.13 -5.96
CA VAL A 282 -17.27 -2.50 -5.61
C VAL A 282 -16.99 -3.95 -5.97
N LEU A 283 -17.89 -4.90 -5.66
CA LEU A 283 -17.62 -6.32 -5.89
C LEU A 283 -17.89 -6.75 -7.33
N GLN A 284 -18.80 -6.11 -8.06
CA GLN A 284 -18.99 -6.42 -9.49
C GLN A 284 -17.73 -6.14 -10.31
N GLN A 285 -16.90 -5.17 -9.90
CA GLN A 285 -15.60 -4.90 -10.55
C GLN A 285 -14.62 -6.08 -10.46
N THR A 286 -14.80 -6.99 -9.50
CA THR A 286 -13.97 -8.20 -9.39
C THR A 286 -14.28 -9.25 -10.46
N GLY A 287 -15.40 -9.13 -11.16
CA GLY A 287 -15.89 -10.17 -12.07
C GLY A 287 -16.45 -11.42 -11.37
N TYR A 288 -16.48 -11.44 -10.04
CA TYR A 288 -16.99 -12.58 -9.28
C TYR A 288 -18.53 -12.64 -9.30
N VAL A 289 -19.09 -13.51 -10.12
CA VAL A 289 -20.55 -13.61 -10.40
C VAL A 289 -21.40 -13.89 -9.15
N LYS A 290 -20.83 -14.53 -8.12
CA LYS A 290 -21.56 -14.96 -6.91
C LYS A 290 -21.27 -14.08 -5.68
N TYR A 291 -20.81 -12.84 -5.87
CA TYR A 291 -20.42 -11.94 -4.77
C TYR A 291 -21.53 -11.72 -3.73
N GLN A 292 -22.79 -11.81 -4.14
CA GLN A 292 -23.96 -11.68 -3.27
C GLN A 292 -24.09 -12.82 -2.25
N LYS A 293 -23.40 -13.96 -2.47
CA LYS A 293 -23.38 -15.12 -1.57
C LYS A 293 -22.24 -15.09 -0.55
N LEU A 294 -21.32 -14.13 -0.68
CA LEU A 294 -20.20 -14.02 0.24
C LEU A 294 -20.73 -13.65 1.64
N PRO A 295 -20.25 -14.33 2.70
CA PRO A 295 -20.48 -13.89 4.06
C PRO A 295 -19.97 -12.47 4.26
N ILE A 296 -20.63 -11.71 5.12
CA ILE A 296 -20.19 -10.38 5.53
C ILE A 296 -19.66 -10.48 6.95
N VAL A 297 -18.42 -10.03 7.14
CA VAL A 297 -17.77 -9.89 8.43
C VAL A 297 -17.59 -8.42 8.71
N VAL A 298 -18.00 -7.97 9.89
CA VAL A 298 -17.68 -6.63 10.39
C VAL A 298 -16.62 -6.73 11.47
N GLU A 299 -15.53 -5.98 11.28
CA GLU A 299 -14.56 -5.74 12.34
C GLU A 299 -15.00 -4.55 13.18
N GLN A 300 -14.89 -4.66 14.50
CA GLN A 300 -15.13 -3.54 15.43
C GLN A 300 -16.47 -2.83 15.17
N ARG A 301 -17.57 -3.60 15.11
CA ARG A 301 -18.91 -3.14 14.74
C ARG A 301 -19.39 -1.93 15.55
N SER A 302 -19.01 -1.85 16.82
CA SER A 302 -19.31 -0.71 17.69
C SER A 302 -18.61 0.58 17.24
N GLU A 303 -17.34 0.52 16.84
CA GLU A 303 -16.59 1.66 16.28
C GLU A 303 -17.20 2.12 14.95
N LEU A 304 -17.51 1.17 14.05
CA LEU A 304 -18.17 1.49 12.78
C LEU A 304 -19.52 2.20 13.01
N ARG A 305 -20.34 1.69 13.93
CA ARG A 305 -21.62 2.29 14.30
C ARG A 305 -21.44 3.70 14.87
N HIS A 306 -20.50 3.87 15.79
CA HIS A 306 -20.20 5.16 16.40
C HIS A 306 -19.76 6.18 15.35
N ARG A 307 -18.79 5.83 14.50
CA ARG A 307 -18.33 6.71 13.43
C ARG A 307 -19.46 7.07 12.47
N CYS A 308 -20.27 6.10 12.05
CA CYS A 308 -21.42 6.37 11.20
C CYS A 308 -22.43 7.34 11.84
N SER A 309 -22.61 7.28 13.16
CA SER A 309 -23.43 8.23 13.90
C SER A 309 -22.86 9.65 13.92
N GLU A 310 -21.54 9.81 14.01
CA GLU A 310 -20.87 11.12 13.91
C GLU A 310 -21.05 11.73 12.52
N TYR A 311 -20.88 10.94 11.45
CA TYR A 311 -21.19 11.41 10.10
C TYR A 311 -22.67 11.81 9.95
N ARG A 312 -23.59 11.03 10.52
CA ARG A 312 -25.02 11.37 10.55
C ARG A 312 -25.28 12.70 11.27
N ALA A 313 -24.56 12.97 12.37
CA ALA A 313 -24.66 14.23 13.10
C ALA A 313 -24.11 15.40 12.26
N LEU A 314 -23.00 15.20 11.55
CA LEU A 314 -22.44 16.21 10.65
C LEU A 314 -23.39 16.55 9.51
N LEU A 315 -24.03 15.57 8.88
CA LEU A 315 -24.98 15.81 7.77
C LEU A 315 -26.16 16.71 8.15
N LYS A 316 -26.46 16.89 9.45
CA LYS A 316 -27.50 17.80 9.93
C LYS A 316 -27.04 19.26 10.05
N LYS A 317 -25.73 19.52 10.01
CA LYS A 317 -25.18 20.88 10.12
C LYS A 317 -25.24 21.60 8.79
N ARG A 318 -25.40 22.93 8.86
CA ARG A 318 -25.23 23.83 7.71
C ARG A 318 -23.80 23.67 7.14
N ASP A 319 -23.67 23.75 5.82
CA ASP A 319 -22.40 23.68 5.08
C ASP A 319 -21.59 22.36 5.20
N SER A 320 -22.15 21.36 5.89
CA SER A 320 -21.51 20.03 6.08
C SER A 320 -21.19 19.30 4.78
N GLY A 321 -21.95 19.55 3.70
CA GLY A 321 -21.69 18.96 2.39
C GLY A 321 -20.34 19.39 1.82
N SER A 322 -20.00 20.68 1.93
CA SER A 322 -18.72 21.24 1.47
C SER A 322 -17.54 20.68 2.26
N ILE A 323 -17.69 20.62 3.59
CA ILE A 323 -16.69 20.07 4.50
C ILE A 323 -16.46 18.58 4.18
N LEU A 324 -17.51 17.77 4.11
CA LEU A 324 -17.41 16.33 3.83
C LEU A 324 -16.80 16.07 2.43
N ARG A 325 -17.15 16.89 1.44
CA ARG A 325 -16.55 16.81 0.10
C ARG A 325 -15.06 17.10 0.13
N THR A 326 -14.66 18.16 0.82
CA THR A 326 -13.25 18.50 1.02
C THR A 326 -12.49 17.39 1.73
N ILE A 327 -13.08 16.78 2.76
CA ILE A 327 -12.51 15.61 3.45
C ILE A 327 -12.30 14.44 2.48
N ALA A 328 -13.32 14.09 1.70
CA ALA A 328 -13.23 12.97 0.76
C ALA A 328 -12.16 13.21 -0.32
N ILE A 329 -12.12 14.40 -0.91
CA ILE A 329 -11.13 14.76 -1.93
C ILE A 329 -9.72 14.72 -1.35
N MET A 330 -9.51 15.32 -0.18
CA MET A 330 -8.18 15.37 0.44
C MET A 330 -7.69 14.00 0.90
N ASP A 331 -8.57 13.16 1.46
CA ASP A 331 -8.23 11.78 1.79
C ASP A 331 -7.84 11.02 0.52
N PHE A 332 -8.61 11.15 -0.57
CA PHE A 332 -8.27 10.55 -1.85
C PHE A 332 -6.91 11.01 -2.38
N LEU A 333 -6.64 12.32 -2.40
CA LEU A 333 -5.37 12.85 -2.90
C LEU A 333 -4.17 12.38 -2.07
N ARG A 334 -4.31 12.36 -0.75
CA ARG A 334 -3.27 11.88 0.16
C ARG A 334 -3.01 10.40 -0.03
N GLU A 335 -4.04 9.59 -0.27
CA GLU A 335 -3.87 8.18 -0.62
C GLU A 335 -3.14 7.97 -1.94
N GLN A 336 -3.47 8.77 -2.97
CA GLN A 336 -2.72 8.71 -4.23
C GLN A 336 -1.25 9.06 -3.99
N GLN A 337 -0.97 10.06 -3.16
CA GLN A 337 0.40 10.46 -2.82
C GLN A 337 1.13 9.38 -1.99
N MET A 338 0.50 8.75 -1.01
CA MET A 338 1.14 7.70 -0.19
C MET A 338 1.43 6.44 -1.01
N ASN A 339 0.52 6.04 -1.91
CA ASN A 339 0.75 4.89 -2.79
C ASN A 339 1.84 5.17 -3.83
N THR A 340 2.00 6.43 -4.21
CA THR A 340 3.14 6.92 -4.99
C THR A 340 4.45 6.89 -4.17
N LEU A 341 4.45 7.37 -2.92
CA LEU A 341 5.64 7.54 -2.08
C LEU A 341 6.14 6.24 -1.44
N ASN A 342 5.29 5.24 -1.22
CA ASN A 342 5.68 3.93 -0.68
C ASN A 342 6.62 3.12 -1.59
N VAL A 343 6.89 3.62 -2.81
CA VAL A 343 7.98 3.11 -3.67
C VAL A 343 9.36 3.48 -3.10
N HIS A 344 9.47 4.47 -2.20
CA HIS A 344 10.74 4.89 -1.58
C HIS A 344 11.25 3.96 -0.46
N ALA A 345 10.49 2.95 -0.04
CA ALA A 345 10.92 2.04 1.03
C ALA A 345 11.85 0.90 0.55
N PHE A 346 12.13 0.81 -0.75
CA PHE A 346 13.12 -0.11 -1.30
C PHE A 346 14.18 0.67 -2.11
N GLY A 347 15.30 0.98 -1.44
CA GLY A 347 16.54 1.41 -2.08
C GLY A 347 16.62 2.91 -2.35
N THR A 348 17.22 3.64 -1.41
CA THR A 348 17.75 4.98 -1.66
C THR A 348 18.95 4.91 -2.61
N ASP A 349 18.92 5.81 -3.59
CA ASP A 349 19.98 6.22 -4.52
C ASP A 349 20.33 5.36 -5.73
N HIS A 350 19.56 5.58 -6.80
CA HIS A 350 20.10 6.17 -8.03
C HIS A 350 18.99 6.93 -8.76
N ASN A 351 18.93 8.27 -8.66
CA ASN A 351 18.19 9.16 -9.59
C ASN A 351 16.84 8.62 -10.13
N LEU A 352 16.05 7.97 -9.27
CA LEU A 352 14.70 7.55 -9.59
C LEU A 352 13.81 8.73 -9.24
N ASN A 353 13.65 9.62 -10.22
CA ASN A 353 12.57 10.61 -10.19
C ASN A 353 11.26 9.85 -9.94
N SER A 354 10.53 10.31 -8.93
CA SER A 354 9.37 9.69 -8.31
C SER A 354 8.19 9.49 -9.28
N CYS A 355 7.51 8.31 -9.19
CA CYS A 355 6.07 8.21 -9.49
C CYS A 355 5.28 9.21 -8.62
#